data_AF-A0A3S0Y2D1-F1
#
_entry.id   AF-A0A3S0Y2D1-F1
#
_cell.length_a   1.000
_cell.length_b   1.000
_cell.length_c   1.000
_cell.angle_alpha   90.00
_cell.angle_beta   90.00
_cell.angle_gamma   90.00
#
_symmetry.space_group_name_H-M   'P 1'
#
loop_
_entity.id
_entity.type
_entity.pdbx_description
1 polymer ?
#
loop_
_entity_poly.entity_id
_entity_poly.type
_entity_poly.pdbx_seq_one_letter_code
_entity_poly.pdbx_strand_id
1 'polypeptide(L)'
;MKKISKEISIESLSDHALADLIKMAMDEFQRRLGTASINTVKSVDIEPVVLHAPSDSEVTFINNCLRKLREGNYIHASMKDTWREKARKYPSWFSAKGYPDDLRGSASKHYVDYFTEKE
;
A
#
# COMPACT_ATOMS: atom_id res chain seq x y z
N MET A 1 -17.15 -4.48 -9.93
CA MET A 1 -18.41 -5.23 -10.02
C MET A 1 -18.97 -5.41 -8.61
N LYS A 2 -20.11 -4.81 -8.26
CA LYS A 2 -20.75 -4.99 -6.95
C LYS A 2 -21.37 -6.39 -6.90
N LYS A 3 -20.99 -7.22 -5.93
CA LYS A 3 -21.71 -8.45 -5.61
C LYS A 3 -23.03 -8.05 -4.96
N ILE A 4 -24.13 -8.30 -5.65
CA ILE A 4 -25.47 -8.18 -5.09
C ILE A 4 -25.72 -9.47 -4.30
N SER A 5 -25.62 -9.40 -2.98
CA SER A 5 -26.04 -10.50 -2.11
C SER A 5 -27.57 -10.55 -2.15
N LYS A 6 -28.12 -11.53 -2.86
CA LYS A 6 -29.56 -11.78 -2.91
C LYS A 6 -29.92 -12.51 -1.62
N GLU A 7 -30.66 -11.87 -0.72
CA GLU A 7 -31.20 -12.52 0.47
C GLU A 7 -32.17 -13.63 0.05
N ILE A 8 -31.99 -14.82 0.61
CA ILE A 8 -32.88 -15.96 0.38
C ILE A 8 -33.92 -15.93 1.50
N SER A 9 -35.17 -15.62 1.16
CA SER A 9 -36.29 -15.71 2.10
C SER A 9 -36.69 -17.17 2.27
N ILE A 10 -36.21 -17.81 3.34
CA ILE A 10 -36.43 -19.24 3.62
C ILE A 10 -37.88 -19.53 4.01
N GLU A 11 -38.52 -18.59 4.70
CA GLU A 11 -39.88 -18.71 5.25
C GLU A 11 -40.97 -18.84 4.17
N SER A 12 -40.68 -18.42 2.94
CA SER A 12 -41.64 -18.49 1.82
C SER A 12 -41.48 -19.74 0.96
N LEU A 13 -40.54 -20.63 1.29
CA LEU A 13 -40.30 -21.86 0.54
C LEU A 13 -41.24 -22.97 1.02
N SER A 14 -41.71 -23.78 0.07
CA SER A 14 -42.36 -25.04 0.40
C SER A 14 -41.35 -26.05 0.96
N ASP A 15 -41.81 -27.03 1.73
CA ASP A 15 -40.95 -28.06 2.33
C ASP A 15 -40.06 -28.77 1.30
N HIS A 16 -40.60 -29.01 0.09
CA HIS A 16 -39.85 -29.60 -1.02
C HIS A 16 -38.75 -28.67 -1.54
N ALA A 17 -39.05 -27.39 -1.74
CA ALA A 17 -38.07 -26.40 -2.19
C ALA A 17 -36.99 -26.14 -1.13
N LEU A 18 -37.36 -26.22 0.16
CA LEU A 18 -36.43 -26.15 1.27
C LEU A 18 -35.49 -27.37 1.30
N ALA A 19 -36.03 -28.57 1.14
CA ALA A 19 -35.24 -29.80 1.07
C ALA A 19 -34.24 -29.78 -0.09
N ASP A 20 -34.66 -29.29 -1.26
CA ASP A 20 -33.78 -29.13 -2.42
C ASP A 20 -32.69 -28.07 -2.18
N LEU A 21 -33.03 -26.96 -1.52
CA LEU A 21 -32.05 -25.93 -1.17
C LEU A 21 -30.99 -26.48 -0.20
N ILE A 22 -31.41 -27.24 0.81
CA ILE A 22 -30.51 -27.89 1.77
C ILE A 22 -29.59 -28.87 1.05
N LYS A 23 -30.13 -29.68 0.15
CA LYS A 23 -29.36 -30.63 -0.65
C LYS A 23 -28.30 -29.92 -1.51
N MET A 24 -28.69 -28.87 -2.24
CA MET A 24 -27.76 -28.08 -3.06
C MET A 24 -26.66 -27.42 -2.23
N ALA A 25 -27.01 -26.91 -1.04
CA ALA A 25 -26.02 -26.33 -0.12
C ALA A 25 -25.03 -27.38 0.41
N MET A 26 -25.52 -28.59 0.72
CA MET A 26 -24.69 -29.70 1.17
C MET A 26 -23.77 -30.24 0.07
N ASP A 27 -24.27 -30.37 -1.16
CA ASP A 27 -23.46 -30.79 -2.30
C ASP A 27 -22.33 -29.78 -2.57
N GLU A 28 -22.61 -28.48 -2.52
CA GLU A 28 -21.60 -27.42 -2.67
C GLU A 28 -20.59 -27.41 -1.51
N PHE A 29 -21.05 -27.64 -0.27
CA PHE A 29 -20.18 -27.73 0.90
C PHE A 29 -19.25 -28.95 0.81
N GLN A 30 -19.77 -30.12 0.47
CA GLN A 30 -18.99 -31.33 0.23
C GLN A 30 -18.03 -31.17 -0.93
N ARG A 31 -18.46 -30.49 -2.02
CA ARG A 31 -17.58 -30.14 -3.14
C ARG A 31 -16.40 -29.30 -2.65
N ARG A 32 -16.61 -28.30 -1.80
CA ARG A 32 -15.53 -27.47 -1.21
C ARG A 32 -14.61 -28.24 -0.27
N LEU A 33 -15.15 -29.19 0.51
CA LEU A 33 -14.34 -30.07 1.35
C LEU A 33 -13.48 -31.05 0.53
N GLY A 34 -14.06 -31.64 -0.53
CA GLY A 34 -13.36 -32.55 -1.43
C GLY A 34 -12.38 -31.84 -2.37
N THR A 35 -12.69 -30.59 -2.75
CA THR A 35 -11.72 -29.63 -3.30
C THR A 35 -10.98 -28.92 -2.17
N ALA A 36 -10.41 -29.70 -1.26
CA ALA A 36 -9.12 -29.37 -0.64
C ALA A 36 -8.02 -29.31 -1.72
N SER A 37 -8.27 -28.57 -2.81
CA SER A 37 -7.24 -27.77 -3.43
C SER A 37 -6.82 -26.85 -2.31
N ILE A 38 -5.69 -27.19 -1.71
CA ILE A 38 -4.65 -26.26 -1.31
C ILE A 38 -5.00 -24.95 -2.02
N ASN A 39 -5.62 -24.01 -1.30
CA ASN A 39 -5.50 -22.63 -1.68
C ASN A 39 -4.01 -22.40 -1.44
N THR A 40 -3.19 -22.80 -2.42
CA THR A 40 -2.24 -21.86 -2.96
C THR A 40 -3.13 -20.70 -3.35
N VAL A 41 -3.45 -19.85 -2.35
CA VAL A 41 -3.16 -18.45 -2.46
C VAL A 41 -1.95 -18.49 -3.36
N LYS A 42 -2.14 -18.09 -4.62
CA LYS A 42 -1.00 -17.61 -5.36
C LYS A 42 -0.48 -16.58 -4.38
N SER A 43 0.50 -16.97 -3.56
CA SER A 43 1.63 -16.14 -3.30
C SER A 43 1.96 -15.73 -4.72
N VAL A 44 1.35 -14.62 -5.12
CA VAL A 44 2.02 -13.70 -5.99
C VAL A 44 3.38 -13.71 -5.33
N ASP A 45 4.33 -14.35 -6.00
CA ASP A 45 5.73 -14.10 -5.75
C ASP A 45 5.78 -12.59 -5.93
N ILE A 46 5.50 -11.87 -4.84
CA ILE A 46 5.86 -10.49 -4.68
C ILE A 46 7.35 -10.68 -4.61
N GLU A 47 7.98 -10.73 -5.78
CA GLU A 47 9.42 -10.62 -5.88
C GLU A 47 9.74 -9.50 -4.90
N PRO A 48 10.57 -9.78 -3.86
CA PRO A 48 10.89 -8.76 -2.89
C PRO A 48 11.41 -7.60 -3.72
N VAL A 49 10.63 -6.50 -3.78
CA VAL A 49 11.02 -5.34 -4.56
C VAL A 49 12.32 -4.91 -3.92
N VAL A 50 13.44 -5.21 -4.59
CA VAL A 50 14.76 -4.89 -4.08
C VAL A 50 14.81 -3.38 -4.09
N LEU A 51 14.52 -2.79 -2.93
CA LEU A 51 14.62 -1.37 -2.72
C LEU A 51 16.11 -1.06 -2.78
N HIS A 52 16.55 -0.54 -3.93
CA HIS A 52 17.88 0.01 -4.07
C HIS A 52 17.99 1.19 -3.11
N ALA A 53 18.59 0.94 -1.94
CA ALA A 53 18.81 1.96 -0.94
C ALA A 53 19.99 2.85 -1.38
N PRO A 54 19.95 4.16 -1.07
CA PRO A 54 21.11 5.02 -1.21
C PRO A 54 22.25 4.55 -0.30
N SER A 55 23.49 4.93 -0.61
CA SER A 55 24.63 4.67 0.29
C SER A 55 24.50 5.46 1.60
N ASP A 56 25.22 5.06 2.65
CA ASP A 56 25.19 5.76 3.95
C ASP A 56 25.48 7.26 3.84
N SER A 57 26.40 7.64 2.95
CA SER A 57 26.72 9.04 2.66
C SER A 57 25.54 9.80 2.01
N GLU A 58 24.82 9.16 1.08
CA GLU A 58 23.65 9.73 0.44
C GLU A 58 22.47 9.84 1.42
N VAL A 59 22.27 8.82 2.26
CA VAL A 59 21.27 8.85 3.34
C VAL A 59 21.58 9.98 4.34
N THR A 60 22.85 10.17 4.71
CA THR A 60 23.28 11.27 5.58
C THR A 60 22.97 12.64 4.97
N PHE A 61 23.22 12.80 3.66
CA PHE A 61 22.87 14.02 2.93
C PHE A 61 21.36 14.28 2.96
N ILE A 62 20.56 13.25 2.65
CA ILE A 62 19.08 13.33 2.63
C ILE A 62 18.56 13.74 4.01
N ASN A 63 19.01 13.08 5.07
CA ASN A 63 18.58 13.38 6.44
C ASN A 63 18.98 14.79 6.88
N ASN A 64 20.17 15.27 6.49
CA ASN A 64 20.58 16.65 6.76
C ASN A 64 19.71 17.67 6.05
N CYS A 65 19.29 17.41 4.81
CA CYS A 65 18.38 18.30 4.08
C CYS A 65 16.99 18.32 4.73
N LEU A 66 16.45 17.15 5.11
CA LEU A 66 15.18 17.05 5.82
C LEU A 66 15.20 17.75 7.17
N ARG A 67 16.29 17.63 7.92
CA ARG A 67 16.47 18.33 9.18
C ARG A 67 16.44 19.85 8.97
N LYS A 68 17.22 20.37 8.01
CA LYS A 68 17.19 21.80 7.66
C LYS A 68 15.81 22.26 7.22
N LEU A 69 15.10 21.43 6.45
CA LEU A 69 13.75 21.74 5.98
C LEU A 69 12.77 21.90 7.17
N ARG A 70 12.80 20.96 8.13
CA ARG A 70 11.94 21.02 9.33
C ARG A 70 12.28 22.19 10.25
N GLU A 71 13.56 22.49 10.39
CA GLU A 71 14.04 23.64 11.19
C GLU A 71 13.76 24.99 10.50
N GLY A 72 13.20 25.01 9.27
CA GLY A 72 13.00 26.24 8.49
C GLY A 72 14.31 26.87 8.00
N ASN A 73 15.42 26.13 8.05
CA ASN A 73 16.74 26.60 7.68
C ASN A 73 16.91 26.68 6.15
N TYR A 74 17.75 27.64 5.72
CA TYR A 74 18.03 27.81 4.30
C TYR A 74 18.75 26.59 3.71
N ILE A 75 18.19 26.05 2.62
CA ILE A 75 18.79 24.98 1.81
C ILE A 75 19.27 25.59 0.50
N HIS A 76 20.57 25.45 0.24
CA HIS A 76 21.20 26.02 -0.95
C HIS A 76 20.65 25.39 -2.24
N ALA A 77 20.62 26.15 -3.33
CA ALA A 77 20.08 25.70 -4.62
C ALA A 77 20.73 24.40 -5.11
N SER A 78 22.07 24.31 -5.01
CA SER A 78 22.83 23.11 -5.37
C SER A 78 22.41 21.86 -4.58
N MET A 79 22.09 22.01 -3.28
CA MET A 79 21.60 20.89 -2.47
C MET A 79 20.21 20.44 -2.90
N LYS A 80 19.36 21.36 -3.36
CA LYS A 80 18.04 21.03 -3.91
C LYS A 80 18.16 20.30 -5.24
N ASP A 81 19.15 20.65 -6.06
CA ASP A 81 19.41 19.95 -7.31
C ASP A 81 19.93 18.53 -7.04
N THR A 82 20.86 18.36 -6.10
CA THR A 82 21.33 17.04 -5.65
C THR A 82 20.18 16.22 -5.04
N TRP A 83 19.28 16.84 -4.27
CA TRP A 83 18.10 16.16 -3.74
C TRP A 83 17.25 15.56 -4.87
N ARG A 84 16.92 16.39 -5.88
CA ARG A 84 16.12 15.96 -7.03
C ARG A 84 16.81 14.84 -7.82
N GLU A 85 18.14 14.87 -7.91
CA GLU A 85 18.92 13.77 -8.49
C GLU A 85 18.74 12.47 -7.69
N LYS A 86 18.83 12.52 -6.35
CA LYS A 86 18.64 11.34 -5.49
C LYS A 86 17.20 10.82 -5.52
N ALA A 87 16.20 11.71 -5.54
CA ALA A 87 14.79 11.33 -5.67
C ALA A 87 14.52 10.60 -6.99
N ARG A 88 15.16 11.01 -8.08
CA ARG A 88 15.09 10.31 -9.39
C ARG A 88 15.86 9.00 -9.42
N LYS A 89 17.01 8.93 -8.74
CA LYS A 89 17.85 7.73 -8.66
C LYS A 89 17.21 6.65 -7.77
N TYR A 90 16.48 7.04 -6.73
CA TYR A 90 15.91 6.15 -5.72
C TYR A 90 14.40 6.38 -5.51
N PRO A 91 13.56 6.32 -6.57
CA PRO A 91 12.15 6.72 -6.48
C PRO A 91 11.35 5.81 -5.55
N SER A 92 11.61 4.50 -5.57
CA SER A 92 10.95 3.52 -4.71
C SER A 92 11.30 3.71 -3.23
N TRP A 93 12.55 4.07 -2.92
CA TRP A 93 12.99 4.34 -1.55
C TRP A 93 12.39 5.65 -1.01
N PHE A 94 12.35 6.71 -1.82
CA PHE A 94 11.70 7.97 -1.46
C PHE A 94 10.20 7.79 -1.20
N SER A 95 9.52 7.06 -2.09
CA SER A 95 8.09 6.77 -1.94
C SER A 95 7.81 5.93 -0.69
N ALA A 96 8.63 4.91 -0.40
CA ALA A 96 8.48 4.07 0.78
C ALA A 96 8.67 4.85 2.09
N LYS A 97 9.51 5.89 2.08
CA LYS A 97 9.74 6.77 3.22
C LYS A 97 8.78 7.97 3.29
N GLY A 98 7.95 8.18 2.26
CA GLY A 98 7.08 9.34 2.16
C GLY A 98 7.83 10.66 2.03
N TYR A 99 9.05 10.63 1.48
CA TYR A 99 9.85 11.85 1.28
C TYR A 99 9.36 12.65 0.08
N PRO A 100 9.48 13.99 0.12
CA PRO A 100 9.09 14.81 -1.01
C PRO A 100 10.07 14.59 -2.17
N ASP A 101 9.53 14.62 -3.38
CA ASP A 101 10.30 14.55 -4.63
C ASP A 101 11.12 15.83 -4.89
N ASP A 102 10.68 16.96 -4.35
CA ASP A 102 11.37 18.24 -4.40
C ASP A 102 11.39 18.97 -3.04
N LEU A 103 12.50 19.65 -2.76
CA LEU A 103 12.65 20.58 -1.63
C LEU A 103 12.20 22.01 -2.00
N ARG A 104 11.51 22.17 -3.13
CA ARG A 104 10.95 23.43 -3.63
C ARG A 104 9.43 23.35 -3.62
N GLY A 105 8.80 24.46 -3.24
CA GLY A 105 7.37 24.66 -3.44
C GLY A 105 6.49 23.86 -2.46
N SER A 106 5.31 23.47 -2.94
CA SER A 106 4.24 22.91 -2.12
C SER A 106 4.56 21.52 -1.57
N ALA A 107 5.28 20.67 -2.32
CA ALA A 107 5.61 19.30 -1.90
C ALA A 107 6.42 19.29 -0.58
N SER A 108 7.44 20.15 -0.48
CA SER A 108 8.22 20.30 0.75
C SER A 108 7.41 20.89 1.90
N LYS A 109 6.46 21.78 1.59
CA LYS A 109 5.60 22.40 2.60
C LYS A 109 4.63 21.38 3.20
N HIS A 110 3.92 20.62 2.36
CA HIS A 110 3.03 19.54 2.79
C HIS A 110 3.76 18.49 3.63
N TYR A 111 5.00 18.18 3.28
CA TYR A 111 5.82 17.28 4.08
C TYR A 111 6.09 17.85 5.48
N VAL A 112 6.53 19.11 5.58
CA VAL A 112 6.76 19.74 6.90
C VAL A 112 5.47 19.79 7.71
N ASP A 113 4.37 20.28 7.12
CA ASP A 113 3.07 20.42 7.77
C ASP A 113 2.58 19.07 8.36
N TYR A 114 2.65 17.99 7.58
CA TYR A 114 2.26 16.64 8.04
C TYR A 114 3.06 16.13 9.25
N PHE A 115 4.34 16.50 9.34
CA PHE A 115 5.23 16.07 10.41
C PHE A 115 5.33 17.06 11.58
N THR A 116 4.86 18.30 11.44
CA THR A 116 4.80 19.30 12.53
C THR A 116 3.44 19.37 13.22
N GLU A 117 2.33 19.00 12.56
CA GLU A 117 1.01 18.92 13.20
C GLU A 117 0.84 17.72 14.17
N LYS A 118 1.82 16.82 14.23
CA LYS A 118 1.79 15.61 15.07
C LYS A 118 2.71 15.66 16.30
N GLU A 119 3.37 16.79 16.57
CA GLU A 119 4.09 17.09 17.82
C GLU A 119 3.29 18.06 18.69
#